data_AF-A2FPR7-F1
#
_entry.id   AF-A2FPR7-F1
#
_cell.length_a   1.000
_cell.length_b   1.000
_cell.length_c   1.000
_cell.angle_alpha   90.00
_cell.angle_beta   90.00
_cell.angle_gamma   90.00
#
_symmetry.space_group_name_H-M   'P 1'
#
loop_
_entity.id
_entity.type
_entity.pdbx_description
1 polymer ?
#
loop_
_entity_poly.entity_id
_entity_poly.type
_entity_poly.pdbx_seq_one_letter_code
_entity_poly.pdbx_strand_id
1 'polypeptide(L)' 'MTENLPPEVVKIQERVYPTLLKGLTIVCKNKPEDPIRELAKWLIENNPYRPRNSAPPTRPMTATE' A
#
# COMPACT_ATOMS: atom_id res chain seq x y z
N MET A 1 21.66 -0.38 20.66
CA MET A 1 21.90 0.85 19.86
C MET A 1 20.58 1.25 19.22
N THR A 2 19.70 1.89 19.99
CA THR A 2 18.54 2.60 19.44
C THR A 2 18.80 4.05 19.74
N GLU A 3 19.44 4.72 18.79
CA GLU A 3 19.55 6.17 18.81
C GLU A 3 18.13 6.75 18.91
N ASN A 4 17.95 7.81 19.69
CA ASN A 4 16.65 8.42 19.95
C ASN A 4 16.17 9.11 18.67
N LEU A 5 15.63 8.32 17.74
CA LEU A 5 15.21 8.79 16.43
C LEU A 5 14.01 9.73 16.58
N PRO A 6 13.96 10.79 15.76
CA PRO A 6 12.80 11.67 15.75
C PRO A 6 11.49 10.89 15.47
N PRO A 7 10.36 11.28 16.09
CA PRO A 7 9.10 10.55 16.01
C PRO A 7 8.57 10.40 14.57
N GLU A 8 8.91 11.30 13.66
CA GLU A 8 8.60 11.19 12.23
C GLU A 8 9.36 10.04 11.55
N VAL A 9 10.61 9.80 11.93
CA VAL A 9 11.42 8.71 11.37
C VAL A 9 10.88 7.37 11.84
N VAL A 10 10.50 7.27 13.11
CA VAL A 10 9.85 6.08 13.67
C VAL A 10 8.56 5.76 12.91
N LYS A 11 7.72 6.77 12.63
CA LYS A 11 6.48 6.57 11.86
C LYS A 11 6.75 6.03 10.45
N ILE A 12 7.78 6.51 9.76
CA ILE A 12 8.16 6.01 8.44
C ILE A 12 8.65 4.56 8.55
N GLN A 13 9.49 4.25 9.54
CA GLN A 13 9.98 2.90 9.77
C GLN A 13 8.86 1.90 10.09
N GLU A 14 7.87 2.29 10.88
CA GLU A 14 6.79 1.38 11.25
C GLU A 14 5.78 1.16 10.12
N ARG A 15 5.44 2.21 9.36
CA ARG A 15 4.34 2.16 8.40
C ARG A 15 4.76 1.91 6.96
N VAL A 16 5.89 2.46 6.54
CA VAL A 16 6.33 2.45 5.15
C VAL A 16 7.34 1.32 4.90
N TYR A 17 8.32 1.18 5.80
CA TYR A 17 9.43 0.25 5.61
C TYR A 17 9.00 -1.21 5.38
N PRO A 18 8.04 -1.79 6.12
CA PRO A 18 7.65 -3.19 5.91
C PRO A 18 7.04 -3.44 4.54
N THR A 19 6.23 -2.49 4.05
CA THR A 19 5.58 -2.55 2.74
C THR A 19 6.60 -2.35 1.63
N LEU A 20 7.46 -1.34 1.76
CA LEU A 20 8.50 -1.04 0.79
C LEU A 20 9.51 -2.19 0.65
N LEU A 21 9.95 -2.78 1.77
CA LEU A 21 10.89 -3.90 1.78
C LEU A 21 10.33 -5.12 1.03
N LYS A 22 9.04 -5.42 1.23
CA LYS A 22 8.36 -6.51 0.51
C LYS A 22 8.30 -6.24 -0.99
N GLY A 23 7.89 -5.04 -1.39
CA GLY A 23 7.83 -4.65 -2.81
C GLY A 23 9.20 -4.74 -3.49
N LEU A 24 10.24 -4.19 -2.85
CA LEU A 24 11.61 -4.28 -3.34
C LEU A 24 12.09 -5.73 -3.47
N THR A 25 11.79 -6.57 -2.49
CA THR A 25 12.15 -8.00 -2.53
C THR A 25 11.51 -8.70 -3.73
N ILE A 26 10.26 -8.40 -4.05
CA ILE A 26 9.53 -8.98 -5.19
C ILE A 26 10.13 -8.49 -6.51
N VAL A 27 10.42 -7.20 -6.63
CA VAL A 27 11.05 -6.63 -7.83
C VAL A 27 12.42 -7.23 -8.07
N CYS A 28 13.25 -7.40 -7.02
CA CYS A 28 14.54 -8.07 -7.13
C CYS A 28 14.45 -9.55 -7.53
N LYS A 29 13.39 -10.25 -7.11
CA LYS A 29 13.14 -11.65 -7.51
C LYS A 29 12.71 -11.76 -8.97
N ASN A 30 11.81 -10.89 -9.40
CA ASN A 30 11.21 -10.96 -10.74
C ASN A 30 12.10 -10.33 -11.82
N LYS A 31 13.01 -9.40 -11.45
CA LYS A 31 13.90 -8.66 -12.35
C LYS A 31 13.17 -8.16 -13.61
N PRO A 32 12.07 -7.40 -13.46
CA PRO A 32 11.34 -6.88 -14.60
C PRO A 32 12.18 -5.87 -15.38
N GLU A 33 11.80 -5.63 -16.63
CA GLU A 33 12.45 -4.65 -17.51
C GLU A 33 12.36 -3.22 -16.95
N ASP A 34 11.24 -2.87 -16.33
CA ASP A 34 11.04 -1.60 -15.62
C ASP A 34 10.74 -1.84 -14.12
N PRO A 35 11.77 -1.88 -13.25
CA PRO A 35 11.62 -2.16 -11.83
C PRO A 35 10.89 -1.05 -11.08
N ILE A 36 10.96 0.20 -11.55
CA ILE A 36 10.32 1.34 -10.87
C ILE A 36 8.81 1.29 -11.12
N ARG A 37 8.39 1.06 -12.36
CA ARG A 37 6.97 0.93 -12.72
C ARG A 37 6.32 -0.26 -12.01
N GLU A 38 6.98 -1.41 -11.97
CA GLU A 38 6.45 -2.59 -11.29
C GLU A 38 6.37 -2.39 -9.77
N LEU A 39 7.37 -1.74 -9.16
CA LEU A 39 7.30 -1.37 -7.76
C LEU A 39 6.13 -0.43 -7.46
N ALA A 40 5.93 0.59 -8.29
CA ALA A 40 4.85 1.56 -8.13
C ALA A 40 3.47 0.89 -8.20
N LYS A 41 3.27 0.03 -9.21
CA LYS A 41 2.04 -0.77 -9.35
C LYS A 41 1.82 -1.63 -8.11
N TRP A 42 2.84 -2.35 -7.66
CA TRP A 42 2.77 -3.21 -6.49
C TRP A 42 2.41 -2.43 -5.23
N LEU A 43 3.04 -1.27 -5.00
CA LEU A 43 2.77 -0.41 -3.83
C LEU A 43 1.34 0.12 -3.82
N ILE A 44 0.80 0.49 -4.99
CA ILE A 44 -0.60 0.91 -5.11
C ILE A 44 -1.52 -0.23 -4.71
N GLU A 45 -1.34 -1.43 -5.27
CA GLU A 45 -2.18 -2.61 -5.00
C GLU A 45 -2.06 -3.10 -3.55
N ASN A 46 -0.87 -3.02 -2.95
CA ASN A 46 -0.58 -3.58 -1.63
C ASN A 46 -0.51 -2.51 -0.51
N ASN A 47 -1.15 -1.35 -0.69
CA ASN A 47 -1.19 -0.31 0.32
C ASN A 47 -2.12 -0.72 1.50
N PRO A 48 -1.59 -1.02 2.70
CA PRO A 48 -2.41 -1.43 3.85
C PRO A 48 -3.30 -0.31 4.40
N TYR A 49 -3.02 0.94 4.03
CA TYR A 49 -3.80 2.13 4.42
C TYR A 49 -4.72 2.60 3.30
N ARG A 50 -4.93 1.79 2.25
CA ARG A 50 -5.85 2.12 1.18
C ARG A 50 -7.24 2.37 1.80
N PRO A 51 -7.85 3.55 1.57
CA PRO A 51 -9.22 3.79 2.03
C PRO A 51 -10.11 2.78 1.33
N ARG A 52 -10.75 1.91 2.11
CA ARG A 52 -11.73 0.96 1.60
C ARG A 52 -12.94 1.80 1.21
N ASN A 53 -13.20 1.89 -0.09
CA ASN A 53 -14.36 2.57 -0.64
C ASN A 53 -15.61 2.00 0.06
N SER A 54 -16.12 2.70 1.07
CA SER A 54 -17.43 2.40 1.64
C SER A 54 -18.44 2.98 0.65
N ALA A 55 -18.59 2.32 -0.50
CA ALA A 55 -19.79 2.53 -1.30
C ALA A 55 -20.95 2.10 -0.39
N PRO A 56 -21.90 3.00 -0.05
CA PRO A 56 -23.11 2.55 0.60
C PRO A 56 -23.78 1.52 -0.32
N PRO A 57 -24.40 0.46 0.22
CA PRO A 57 -25.15 -0.46 -0.62
C PRO A 57 -26.18 0.37 -1.39
N THR A 58 -26.04 0.42 -2.71
CA THR A 58 -27.06 0.94 -3.61
C THR A 58 -28.28 0.06 -3.39
N ARG A 59 -29.19 0.49 -2.51
CA ARG A 59 -30.54 -0.07 -2.43
C ARG A 59 -31.10 -0.01 -3.85
N PRO A 60 -31.45 -1.15 -4.48
CA PRO A 60 -32.29 -1.06 -5.67
C PRO A 60 -33.58 -0.37 -5.20
N MET A 61 -33.86 0.82 -5.72
CA MET A 61 -35.18 1.42 -5.59
C MET A 61 -36.13 0.50 -6.35
N THR A 62 -36.76 -0.43 -5.64
CA THR A 62 -37.91 -1.17 -6.16
C THR A 62 -39.02 -0.14 -6.36
N ALA A 63 -39.21 0.28 -7.62
CA ALA A 63 -40.45 0.87 -8.06
C ALA A 63 -41.52 -0.23 -7.96
N THR A 64 -42.42 -0.10 -7.00
CA THR A 64 -43.68 -0.83 -6.99
C THR A 64 -44.74 0.17 -7.43
N GLU A 65 -45.22 -0.03 -8.65
CA GLU A 65 -46.52 0.47 -9.14
C GLU A 65 -47.68 -0.09 -8.31
#